data_AF-A0A5S4VYJ3-F1
#
_entry.id   AF-A0A5S4VYJ3-F1
#
_cell.length_a   1.000
_cell.length_b   1.000
_cell.length_c   1.000
_cell.angle_alpha   90.00
_cell.angle_beta   90.00
_cell.angle_gamma   90.00
#
_symmetry.space_group_name_H-M   'P 1'
#
loop_
_entity.id
_entity.type
_entity.pdbx_description
1 polymer ?
#
loop_
_entity_poly.entity_id
_entity_poly.type
_entity_poly.pdbx_seq_one_letter_code
_entity_poly.pdbx_strand_id
1 'polypeptide(L)'
;MAKHAPIVLTPFFQPRDEGAAEQRMYVAGFADEAGEAWGTLIPLDAEMVEQAVLGQQTFTAWCNSDGRIQPQPSSDSLFEELLEKGQLKETPLDELVAEAIEQGKNETNDDILNLFETLHERLVRAEDMVADEIARRRR
;
A
#
# COMPACT_ATOMS: atom_id res chain seq x y z
N MET A 1 -37.68 -21.08 35.15
CA MET A 1 -36.32 -20.93 34.61
C MET A 1 -35.96 -19.46 34.70
N ALA A 2 -34.91 -19.11 35.45
CA ALA A 2 -34.48 -17.72 35.53
C ALA A 2 -33.95 -17.31 34.15
N LYS A 3 -34.50 -16.24 33.57
CA LYS A 3 -33.94 -15.61 32.37
C LYS A 3 -32.63 -14.95 32.83
N HIS A 4 -31.49 -15.45 32.37
CA HIS A 4 -30.22 -14.76 32.57
C HIS A 4 -30.33 -13.37 31.92
N ALA A 5 -29.85 -12.35 32.65
CA ALA A 5 -29.81 -11.00 32.11
C ALA A 5 -28.99 -11.00 30.80
N PRO A 6 -29.35 -10.18 29.80
CA PRO A 6 -28.56 -10.06 28.59
C PRO A 6 -27.15 -9.59 28.95
N ILE A 7 -26.12 -10.29 28.46
CA ILE A 7 -24.74 -9.83 28.57
C ILE A 7 -24.51 -8.82 27.46
N VAL A 8 -24.10 -7.60 27.83
CA VAL A 8 -23.68 -6.57 26.88
C VAL A 8 -22.19 -6.72 26.65
N LEU A 9 -21.80 -6.83 25.39
CA LEU A 9 -20.41 -7.01 24.97
C LEU A 9 -20.00 -5.87 24.05
N THR A 10 -18.86 -5.25 24.34
CA THR A 10 -18.30 -4.15 23.55
C THR A 10 -17.13 -4.68 22.73
N PRO A 11 -17.14 -4.55 21.38
CA PRO A 11 -15.99 -4.95 20.58
C PRO A 11 -14.79 -4.04 20.89
N PHE A 12 -13.59 -4.62 20.89
CA PHE A 12 -12.35 -3.87 21.02
C PHE A 12 -11.28 -4.37 20.04
N PHE A 13 -10.32 -3.50 19.76
CA PHE A 13 -9.11 -3.78 19.00
C PHE A 13 -7.95 -3.05 19.67
N GLN A 14 -6.90 -3.76 20.05
CA GLN A 14 -5.78 -3.16 20.79
C GLN A 14 -4.45 -3.89 20.54
N PRO A 15 -3.31 -3.23 20.84
CA PRO A 15 -2.01 -3.88 20.91
C PRO A 15 -2.05 -5.08 21.86
N ARG A 16 -1.46 -6.21 21.46
CA ARG A 16 -1.32 -7.36 22.36
C ARG A 16 -0.28 -7.12 23.46
N ASP A 17 0.78 -6.40 23.11
CA ASP A 17 1.95 -6.17 23.97
C ASP A 17 1.98 -4.70 24.37
N GLU A 18 1.25 -4.34 25.43
CA GLU A 18 1.21 -2.97 25.92
C GLU A 18 2.61 -2.46 26.28
N GLY A 19 3.04 -1.36 25.64
CA GLY A 19 4.33 -0.70 25.92
C GLY A 19 5.53 -1.25 25.16
N ALA A 20 5.34 -2.16 24.20
CA ALA A 20 6.42 -2.57 23.30
C ALA A 20 6.85 -1.41 22.38
N ALA A 21 8.16 -1.30 22.11
CA ALA A 21 8.70 -0.30 21.18
C ALA A 21 8.28 -0.56 19.73
N GLU A 22 8.05 -1.82 19.38
CA GLU A 22 7.52 -2.26 18.08
C GLU A 22 6.38 -3.24 18.31
N GLN A 23 5.21 -2.95 17.75
CA GLN A 23 4.06 -3.83 17.87
C GLN A 23 4.16 -4.96 16.85
N ARG A 24 4.18 -6.21 17.33
CA ARG A 24 4.21 -7.40 16.46
C ARG A 24 2.85 -8.05 16.25
N MET A 25 1.92 -7.83 17.18
CA MET A 25 0.59 -8.42 17.13
C MET A 25 -0.47 -7.50 17.74
N TYR A 26 -1.64 -7.49 17.13
CA TYR A 26 -2.86 -6.91 17.68
C TYR A 26 -3.83 -8.02 18.08
N VAL A 27 -4.79 -7.67 18.93
CA VAL A 27 -5.90 -8.57 19.29
C VAL A 27 -7.22 -7.84 19.09
N ALA A 28 -8.17 -8.56 18.48
CA ALA A 28 -9.57 -8.15 18.41
C ALA A 28 -10.42 -9.10 19.25
N GLY A 29 -11.43 -8.55 19.92
CA GLY A 29 -12.31 -9.34 20.76
C GLY A 29 -13.52 -8.55 21.24
N PHE A 30 -14.21 -9.10 22.23
CA PHE A 30 -15.29 -8.42 22.93
C PHE A 30 -14.94 -8.34 24.40
N ALA A 31 -15.28 -7.23 25.05
CA ALA A 31 -15.15 -7.06 26.49
C ALA A 31 -16.52 -6.94 27.14
N ASP A 32 -16.65 -7.44 28.37
CA ASP A 32 -17.84 -7.21 29.18
C ASP A 32 -17.87 -5.79 29.79
N GLU A 33 -18.87 -5.52 30.63
CA GLU A 33 -19.03 -4.22 31.30
C GLU A 33 -17.88 -3.89 32.28
N ALA A 34 -17.12 -4.88 32.74
CA ALA A 34 -15.94 -4.69 33.58
C ALA A 34 -14.67 -4.44 32.76
N GLY A 35 -14.74 -4.52 31.43
CA GLY A 35 -13.59 -4.42 30.53
C GLY A 35 -12.81 -5.72 30.39
N GLU A 36 -13.31 -6.83 30.94
CA GLU A 36 -12.66 -8.14 30.85
C GLU A 36 -12.95 -8.77 29.48
N ALA A 37 -11.92 -9.31 28.85
CA ALA A 37 -12.04 -9.97 27.56
C ALA A 37 -12.94 -11.20 27.67
N TRP A 38 -13.95 -11.27 26.80
CA TRP A 38 -14.96 -12.31 26.79
C TRP A 38 -14.85 -13.16 25.53
N GLY A 39 -14.62 -14.46 25.71
CA GLY A 39 -14.52 -15.44 24.63
C GLY A 39 -13.14 -15.49 23.97
N THR A 40 -13.10 -15.93 22.71
CA THR A 40 -11.85 -16.11 21.96
C THR A 40 -11.34 -14.78 21.43
N LEU A 41 -10.09 -14.44 21.76
CA LEU A 41 -9.36 -13.35 21.15
C LEU A 41 -8.85 -13.76 19.77
N ILE A 42 -9.01 -12.87 18.79
CA ILE A 42 -8.51 -13.05 17.43
C ILE A 42 -7.14 -12.36 17.35
N PRO A 43 -6.03 -13.13 17.25
CA PRO A 43 -4.72 -12.56 17.02
C PRO A 43 -4.63 -12.06 15.59
N LEU A 44 -4.06 -10.88 15.41
CA LEU A 44 -3.85 -10.23 14.12
C LEU A 44 -2.38 -9.84 14.03
N ASP A 45 -1.71 -10.28 12.98
CA ASP A 45 -0.33 -9.91 12.73
C ASP A 45 -0.22 -8.40 12.44
N ALA A 46 0.82 -7.74 12.98
CA ALA A 46 1.01 -6.32 12.78
C ALA A 46 1.18 -5.95 11.30
N GLU A 47 1.90 -6.76 10.51
CA GLU A 47 2.07 -6.52 9.08
C GLU A 47 0.72 -6.56 8.36
N MET A 48 -0.15 -7.51 8.71
CA MET A 48 -1.49 -7.61 8.12
C MET A 48 -2.39 -6.43 8.51
N VAL A 49 -2.30 -5.97 9.76
CA VAL A 49 -3.04 -4.78 10.22
C VAL A 49 -2.54 -3.53 9.51
N GLU A 50 -1.21 -3.35 9.44
CA GLU A 50 -0.59 -2.25 8.72
C GLU A 50 -1.01 -2.26 7.25
N GLN A 51 -0.93 -3.41 6.57
CA GLN A 51 -1.39 -3.55 5.18
C GLN A 51 -2.88 -3.22 5.01
N ALA A 52 -3.74 -3.64 5.94
CA ALA A 52 -5.18 -3.35 5.89
C ALA A 52 -5.47 -1.85 6.08
N VAL A 53 -4.73 -1.19 6.98
CA VAL A 53 -4.86 0.26 7.24
C VAL A 53 -4.29 1.07 6.07
N LEU A 54 -3.11 0.69 5.58
CA LEU A 54 -2.50 1.30 4.39
C LEU A 54 -3.36 1.06 3.15
N GLY A 55 -4.06 -0.06 3.04
CA GLY A 55 -4.99 -0.35 1.94
C GLY A 55 -6.18 0.62 1.83
N GLN A 56 -6.50 1.39 2.90
CA GLN A 56 -7.50 2.46 2.84
C GLN A 56 -6.91 3.85 2.56
N GLN A 57 -5.58 3.96 2.45
CA GLN A 57 -4.92 5.21 2.08
C GLN A 57 -4.88 5.36 0.56
N THR A 58 -5.08 6.60 0.11
CA THR A 58 -4.88 6.92 -1.30
C THR A 58 -3.41 7.23 -1.52
N PHE A 59 -2.74 6.38 -2.28
CA PHE A 59 -1.39 6.64 -2.76
C PHE A 59 -1.45 7.26 -4.15
N THR A 60 -0.65 8.29 -4.38
CA THR A 60 -0.31 8.75 -5.72
C THR A 60 0.98 8.07 -6.18
N ALA A 61 1.17 7.94 -7.49
CA ALA A 61 2.47 7.52 -8.03
C ALA A 61 3.38 8.76 -8.13
N TRP A 62 4.55 8.70 -7.50
CA TRP A 62 5.59 9.70 -7.66
C TRP A 62 6.75 9.12 -8.47
N CYS A 63 7.22 9.87 -9.47
CA CYS A 63 8.37 9.52 -10.28
C CYS A 63 9.53 10.46 -9.96
N ASN A 64 10.67 9.92 -9.54
CA ASN A 64 11.87 10.70 -9.25
C ASN A 64 12.63 11.05 -10.55
N SER A 65 13.65 11.92 -10.45
CA SER A 65 14.38 12.40 -11.63
C SER A 65 15.24 11.34 -12.34
N ASP A 66 15.48 10.19 -11.71
CA ASP A 66 16.17 9.04 -12.29
C ASP A 66 15.19 8.01 -12.88
N GLY A 67 13.88 8.35 -12.95
CA GLY A 67 12.86 7.50 -13.57
C GLY A 67 12.41 6.33 -12.69
N ARG A 68 12.64 6.37 -11.37
CA ARG A 68 12.07 5.39 -10.43
C ARG A 68 10.72 5.88 -9.93
N ILE A 69 9.75 4.97 -9.91
CA ILE A 69 8.39 5.23 -9.47
C ILE A 69 8.17 4.57 -8.12
N GLN A 70 7.56 5.30 -7.19
CA GLN A 70 7.15 4.79 -5.89
C GLN A 70 5.77 5.32 -5.49
N PRO A 71 5.03 4.60 -4.64
CA PRO A 71 3.83 5.14 -4.02
C PRO A 71 4.17 6.30 -3.07
N GLN A 72 3.35 7.35 -3.10
CA GLN A 72 3.42 8.50 -2.23
C GLN A 72 2.07 8.70 -1.52
N PRO A 73 1.99 8.56 -0.18
CA PRO A 73 0.79 8.88 0.55
C PRO A 73 0.57 10.41 0.58
N SER A 74 -0.66 10.84 0.83
CA SER A 74 -0.99 12.27 0.91
C SER A 74 -0.44 12.99 2.16
N SER A 75 0.08 12.24 3.13
CA SER A 75 0.61 12.74 4.39
C SER A 75 2.13 12.64 4.41
N ASP A 76 2.82 13.77 4.55
CA ASP A 76 4.29 13.83 4.61
C ASP A 76 4.84 13.04 5.80
N SER A 77 4.19 13.12 6.97
CA SER A 77 4.60 12.36 8.16
C SER A 77 4.49 10.84 7.95
N LEU A 78 3.46 10.39 7.23
CA LEU A 78 3.34 8.97 6.90
C LEU A 78 4.35 8.56 5.83
N PHE A 79 4.63 9.44 4.85
CA PHE A 79 5.66 9.17 3.86
C PHE A 79 7.02 8.93 4.52
N GLU A 80 7.42 9.80 5.46
CA GLU A 80 8.66 9.65 6.22
C GLU A 80 8.68 8.33 7.01
N GLU A 81 7.60 7.99 7.72
CA GLU A 81 7.51 6.73 8.46
C GLU A 81 7.64 5.49 7.56
N LEU A 82 6.91 5.46 6.44
CA LEU A 82 6.96 4.34 5.49
C LEU A 82 8.32 4.24 4.79
N LEU A 83 8.97 5.38 4.54
CA LEU A 83 10.32 5.43 3.97
C LEU A 83 11.34 4.88 4.96
N GLU A 84 11.29 5.27 6.24
CA GLU A 84 12.17 4.76 7.30
C GLU A 84 12.01 3.24 7.51
N LYS A 85 10.77 2.74 7.41
CA LYS A 85 10.46 1.31 7.49
C LYS A 85 10.81 0.53 6.20
N GLY A 86 11.27 1.19 5.14
CA GLY A 86 11.57 0.55 3.86
C GLY A 86 10.34 -0.04 3.16
N GLN A 87 9.14 0.45 3.49
CA GLN A 87 7.86 -0.04 2.96
C GLN A 87 7.47 0.65 1.64
N LEU A 88 8.17 1.72 1.24
CA LEU A 88 8.02 2.37 -0.06
C LEU A 88 9.04 1.82 -1.06
N LYS A 89 8.63 0.81 -1.82
CA LYS A 89 9.51 0.23 -2.85
C LYS A 89 9.56 1.14 -4.08
N GLU A 90 10.76 1.59 -4.42
CA GLU A 90 11.04 2.20 -5.72
C GLU A 90 11.16 1.13 -6.80
N THR A 91 10.43 1.31 -7.90
CA THR A 91 10.50 0.43 -9.08
C THR A 91 10.90 1.27 -10.30
N PRO A 92 11.98 0.91 -11.03
CA PRO A 92 12.35 1.56 -12.28
C PRO A 92 11.22 1.55 -13.32
N LEU A 93 11.09 2.63 -14.10
CA LEU A 93 10.07 2.73 -15.15
C LEU A 93 10.16 1.59 -16.17
N ASP A 94 11.37 1.18 -16.55
CA ASP A 94 11.59 0.08 -17.50
C ASP A 94 11.15 -1.27 -16.95
N GLU A 95 11.30 -1.51 -15.65
CA GLU A 95 10.75 -2.70 -14.98
C GLU A 95 9.21 -2.68 -14.98
N LEU A 96 8.59 -1.52 -14.75
CA LEU A 96 7.12 -1.39 -14.82
C LEU A 96 6.58 -1.59 -16.24
N VAL A 97 7.31 -1.13 -17.27
CA VAL A 97 6.97 -1.42 -18.67
C VAL A 97 7.09 -2.91 -18.96
N ALA A 98 8.16 -3.55 -18.48
CA ALA A 98 8.35 -4.99 -18.65
C ALA A 98 7.22 -5.80 -17.99
N GLU A 99 6.78 -5.40 -16.79
CA GLU A 99 5.65 -6.02 -16.09
C GLU A 99 4.34 -5.84 -16.88
N ALA A 100 4.06 -4.65 -17.39
CA ALA A 100 2.86 -4.40 -18.21
C ALA A 100 2.83 -5.28 -19.48
N ILE A 101 4.00 -5.48 -20.11
CA ILE A 101 4.14 -6.39 -21.26
C ILE A 101 3.88 -7.84 -20.83
N GLU A 102 4.44 -8.28 -19.71
CA GLU A 102 4.26 -9.63 -19.18
C GLU A 102 2.78 -9.93 -18.87
N GLN A 103 2.10 -9.01 -18.21
CA GLN A 103 0.67 -9.14 -17.89
C GLN A 103 -0.19 -9.26 -19.16
N GLY A 104 0.16 -8.48 -20.20
CA GLY A 104 -0.53 -8.52 -21.49
C GLY A 104 -0.32 -9.78 -22.32
N LYS A 105 0.66 -10.64 -22.00
CA LYS A 105 0.95 -11.86 -22.78
C LYS A 105 -0.19 -12.87 -22.81
N ASN A 106 -1.06 -12.86 -21.82
CA ASN A 106 -2.21 -13.77 -21.73
C ASN A 106 -3.48 -13.20 -22.38
N GLU A 107 -3.45 -11.93 -22.81
CA GLU A 107 -4.55 -11.27 -23.50
C GLU A 107 -4.57 -11.61 -24.99
N THR A 108 -5.73 -11.46 -25.63
CA THR A 108 -5.83 -11.69 -27.07
C THR A 108 -5.13 -10.57 -27.86
N ASN A 109 -4.52 -10.92 -28.99
CA ASN A 109 -3.72 -9.98 -29.79
C ASN A 109 -4.51 -8.72 -30.21
N ASP A 110 -5.77 -8.87 -30.61
CA ASP A 110 -6.57 -7.74 -31.12
C ASP A 110 -6.87 -6.70 -30.04
N ASP A 111 -6.95 -7.12 -28.77
CA ASP A 111 -7.24 -6.25 -27.63
C ASP A 111 -5.97 -5.60 -27.06
N ILE A 112 -4.85 -6.34 -26.97
CA ILE A 112 -3.62 -5.86 -26.30
C ILE A 112 -2.75 -4.97 -27.21
N LEU A 113 -2.76 -5.18 -28.53
CA LEU A 113 -1.89 -4.44 -29.45
C LEU A 113 -2.16 -2.92 -29.41
N ASN A 114 -3.43 -2.52 -29.41
CA ASN A 114 -3.80 -1.10 -29.31
C ASN A 114 -3.29 -0.46 -28.00
N LEU A 115 -3.26 -1.23 -26.90
CA LEU A 115 -2.76 -0.76 -25.61
C LEU A 115 -1.23 -0.61 -25.62
N PHE A 116 -0.52 -1.54 -26.26
CA PHE A 116 0.94 -1.44 -26.42
C PHE A 116 1.35 -0.30 -27.37
N GLU A 117 0.61 -0.04 -28.45
CA GLU A 117 0.83 1.13 -29.30
C GLU A 117 0.64 2.43 -28.50
N THR A 118 -0.42 2.51 -27.70
CA THR A 118 -0.66 3.64 -26.80
C THR A 118 0.47 3.81 -25.78
N LEU A 119 0.96 2.71 -25.19
CA LEU A 119 2.09 2.73 -24.26
C LEU A 119 3.36 3.23 -24.95
N HIS A 120 3.65 2.74 -26.15
CA HIS A 120 4.80 3.17 -26.94
C HIS A 120 4.77 4.68 -27.24
N GLU A 121 3.65 5.21 -27.74
CA GLU A 121 3.52 6.64 -28.03
C GLU A 121 3.74 7.52 -26.80
N ARG A 122 3.26 7.08 -25.62
CA ARG A 122 3.46 7.79 -24.36
C ARG A 122 4.93 7.80 -23.94
N LEU A 123 5.62 6.67 -24.09
CA LEU A 123 7.03 6.53 -23.73
C LEU A 123 7.92 7.38 -24.65
N VAL A 124 7.70 7.34 -25.96
CA VAL A 124 8.43 8.19 -26.92
C VAL A 124 8.28 9.67 -26.58
N ARG A 125 7.05 10.12 -26.30
CA ARG A 125 6.81 11.51 -25.90
C ARG A 125 7.55 11.89 -24.62
N ALA A 126 7.60 10.98 -23.65
CA ALA A 126 8.34 11.22 -22.40
C ALA A 126 9.86 11.27 -22.64
N GLU A 127 10.39 10.40 -23.51
CA GLU A 127 11.80 10.41 -23.93
C GLU A 127 12.18 11.76 -24.55
N ASP A 128 11.37 12.28 -25.46
CA ASP A 128 11.59 13.58 -26.10
C ASP A 128 11.64 14.72 -25.06
N MET A 129 10.73 14.72 -24.08
CA MET A 129 10.72 15.70 -22.99
C MET A 129 12.01 15.65 -22.15
N VAL A 130 12.53 14.46 -21.86
CA VAL A 130 13.78 14.28 -21.13
C VAL A 130 14.97 14.74 -21.97
N ALA A 131 15.00 14.40 -23.26
CA ALA A 131 16.06 14.80 -24.19
C ALA A 131 16.14 16.33 -24.31
N ASP A 132 14.99 17.00 -24.45
CA ASP A 132 14.89 18.46 -24.50
C ASP A 132 15.44 19.13 -23.23
N GLU A 133 15.10 18.60 -22.05
CA GLU A 133 15.57 19.11 -20.77
C GLU A 133 17.08 18.91 -20.60
N ILE A 134 17.61 17.75 -21.00
CA ILE A 134 19.07 17.49 -21.02
C ILE A 134 19.77 18.49 -21.95
N ALA A 135 19.24 18.71 -23.15
CA ALA A 135 19.79 19.66 -24.11
C ALA A 135 19.72 21.11 -23.61
N ARG A 136 18.66 21.47 -22.86
CA ARG A 136 18.54 22.78 -22.21
C ARG A 136 19.59 22.99 -21.12
N ARG A 137 19.85 21.99 -20.27
CA ARG A 137 20.82 22.12 -19.15
C ARG A 137 22.28 22.04 -19.57
N ARG A 138 22.58 21.50 -20.75
CA ARG A 138 23.94 21.41 -21.31
C ARG A 138 24.36 22.65 -22.10
N ARG A 139 23.43 23.58 -22.36
CA ARG A 139 23.70 24.88 -23.00
C ARG A 139 24.14 25.91 -21.98
#